data_AF-A0A1D2MZM2-F1
#
_entry.id   AF-A0A1D2MZM2-F1
#
_cell.length_a   1.000
_cell.length_b   1.000
_cell.length_c   1.000
_cell.angle_alpha   90.00
_cell.angle_beta   90.00
_cell.angle_gamma   90.00
#
_symmetry.space_group_name_H-M   'P 1'
#
loop_
_entity.id
_entity.type
_entity.pdbx_description
1 polymer ?
#
loop_
_entity_poly.entity_id
_entity_poly.type
_entity_poly.pdbx_seq_one_letter_code
_entity_poly.pdbx_strand_id
1 'polypeptide(L)'
;MSDLEALRSSKIPIVWVLGGPGSGKGTQCARLVEKYGFQHLSSGDLLRDEVQSGSDKGKEINEMMVKGMLVPRQVVLDLLKQAMLKNLATAKGYLIDGYPREVEQGEDFEKDIAPCSLVLYFDCKDETMTQRLLGRAASSGRADDNEETIKKRLVTFHNCSEPVIAKYTQKVVIICADTDPDTIFGQCTASVDKVLTTCK
;
A
#
# COMPACT_ATOMS: atom_id res chain seq x y z
N MET A 1 15.94 19.25 -15.13
CA MET A 1 15.57 17.86 -14.80
C MET A 1 14.23 17.94 -14.12
N SER A 2 13.20 17.27 -14.65
CA SER A 2 11.88 17.25 -13.98
C SER A 2 11.99 16.50 -12.65
N ASP A 3 11.11 16.78 -11.69
CA ASP A 3 11.16 16.09 -10.39
C ASP A 3 10.98 14.57 -10.52
N LEU A 4 10.33 14.09 -11.60
CA LEU A 4 10.21 12.67 -11.90
C LEU A 4 11.50 12.06 -12.43
N GLU A 5 12.27 12.79 -13.22
CA GLU A 5 13.61 12.37 -13.62
C GLU A 5 14.55 12.31 -12.41
N ALA A 6 14.42 13.27 -11.48
CA ALA A 6 15.14 13.25 -10.21
C ALA A 6 14.75 12.01 -9.37
N LEU A 7 13.46 11.72 -9.23
CA LEU A 7 12.99 10.51 -8.54
C LEU A 7 13.54 9.23 -9.19
N ARG A 8 13.43 9.08 -10.52
CA ARG A 8 13.92 7.89 -11.25
C ARG A 8 15.42 7.71 -11.17
N SER A 9 16.18 8.80 -11.19
CA SER A 9 17.65 8.79 -11.11
C SER A 9 18.18 8.63 -9.68
N SER A 10 17.37 8.95 -8.66
CA SER A 10 17.77 8.91 -7.24
C SER A 10 18.16 7.52 -6.73
N LYS A 11 17.74 6.45 -7.41
CA LYS A 11 17.84 5.04 -6.96
C LYS A 11 17.26 4.78 -5.56
N ILE A 12 16.40 5.69 -5.06
CA ILE A 12 15.70 5.50 -3.80
C ILE A 12 14.78 4.27 -3.92
N PRO A 13 14.82 3.32 -2.98
CA PRO A 13 14.02 2.10 -3.09
C PRO A 13 12.53 2.42 -2.96
N ILE A 14 11.74 1.84 -3.85
CA ILE A 14 10.28 1.89 -3.80
C ILE A 14 9.78 0.49 -3.49
N VAL A 15 9.18 0.32 -2.32
CA VAL A 15 8.65 -0.96 -1.85
C VAL A 15 7.13 -0.90 -1.86
N TRP A 16 6.50 -1.77 -2.63
CA TRP A 16 5.05 -1.95 -2.57
C TRP A 16 4.70 -2.92 -1.44
N VAL A 17 3.74 -2.55 -0.60
CA VAL A 17 3.28 -3.35 0.52
C VAL A 17 1.86 -3.79 0.24
N LEU A 18 1.71 -5.07 -0.11
CA LEU A 18 0.47 -5.67 -0.60
C LEU A 18 -0.05 -6.73 0.37
N GLY A 19 -1.34 -7.02 0.28
CA GLY A 19 -2.06 -7.96 1.14
C GLY A 19 -3.44 -7.46 1.48
N GLY A 20 -4.33 -8.36 1.90
CA GLY A 20 -5.74 -8.04 2.10
C GLY A 20 -6.02 -7.06 3.25
N PRO A 21 -7.24 -6.52 3.35
CA PRO A 21 -7.64 -5.68 4.47
C PRO A 21 -7.47 -6.45 5.79
N GLY A 22 -6.84 -5.85 6.81
CA GLY A 22 -6.62 -6.54 8.09
C GLY A 22 -5.38 -7.45 8.15
N SER A 23 -4.61 -7.59 7.07
CA SER A 23 -3.39 -8.40 7.06
C SER A 23 -2.22 -7.86 7.90
N GLY A 24 -2.34 -6.67 8.49
CA GLY A 24 -1.29 -6.09 9.35
C GLY A 24 -0.24 -5.22 8.66
N LYS A 25 -0.41 -4.91 7.36
CA LYS A 25 0.49 -4.02 6.58
C LYS A 25 0.83 -2.73 7.31
N GLY A 26 -0.17 -1.95 7.71
CA GLY A 26 0.05 -0.65 8.35
C GLY A 26 0.91 -0.73 9.62
N THR A 27 0.71 -1.77 10.43
CA THR A 27 1.55 -2.03 11.62
C THR A 27 3.01 -2.24 11.23
N GLN A 28 3.27 -3.05 10.21
CA GLN A 28 4.64 -3.30 9.75
C GLN A 28 5.23 -2.10 9.03
N CYS A 29 4.44 -1.34 8.26
CA CYS A 29 4.89 -0.09 7.65
C CYS A 29 5.37 0.90 8.71
N ALA A 30 4.62 1.09 9.80
CA ALA A 30 5.05 1.97 10.89
C ALA A 30 6.40 1.56 11.49
N ARG A 31 6.62 0.26 11.72
CA ARG A 31 7.90 -0.27 12.21
C ARG A 31 9.04 -0.11 11.19
N LEU A 32 8.75 -0.29 9.90
CA LEU A 32 9.72 -0.10 8.83
C LEU A 32 10.11 1.38 8.67
N VAL A 33 9.15 2.31 8.84
CA VAL A 33 9.42 3.75 8.90
C VAL A 33 10.39 4.05 10.05
N GLU A 34 10.11 3.55 11.26
CA GLU A 34 10.96 3.76 12.43
C GLU A 34 12.40 3.25 12.20
N LYS A 35 12.55 2.05 11.64
CA LYS A 35 13.87 1.45 11.41
C LYS A 35 14.66 2.10 10.27
N TYR A 36 14.01 2.40 9.14
CA TYR A 36 14.71 2.80 7.90
C TYR A 36 14.56 4.28 7.55
N GLY A 37 13.64 5.01 8.19
CA GLY A 37 13.31 6.39 7.84
C GLY A 37 12.68 6.53 6.46
N PHE A 38 11.97 5.49 5.99
CA PHE A 38 11.23 5.54 4.73
C PHE A 38 9.99 6.43 4.86
N GLN A 39 9.52 6.95 3.73
CA GLN A 39 8.25 7.66 3.64
C GLN A 39 7.12 6.64 3.42
N HIS A 40 6.17 6.56 4.35
CA HIS A 40 5.01 5.69 4.22
C HIS A 40 3.86 6.44 3.56
N LEU A 41 3.41 5.94 2.42
CA LEU A 41 2.30 6.47 1.64
C LEU A 41 1.25 5.37 1.51
N SER A 42 0.15 5.48 2.25
CA SER A 42 -1.00 4.58 2.13
C SER A 42 -2.01 5.15 1.15
N SER A 43 -2.39 4.39 0.12
CA SER A 43 -3.44 4.81 -0.82
C SER A 43 -4.76 5.07 -0.08
N GLY A 44 -5.06 4.28 0.96
CA GLY A 44 -6.25 4.45 1.77
C GLY A 44 -6.24 5.73 2.61
N ASP A 45 -5.08 6.15 3.13
CA ASP A 45 -4.96 7.40 3.88
C ASP A 45 -5.03 8.61 2.94
N LEU A 46 -4.33 8.57 1.80
CA LEU A 46 -4.40 9.64 0.80
C LEU A 46 -5.83 9.88 0.29
N LEU A 47 -6.61 8.81 0.10
CA LEU A 47 -8.01 8.92 -0.26
C LEU A 47 -8.87 9.49 0.88
N ARG A 48 -8.62 9.08 2.13
CA ARG A 48 -9.33 9.65 3.29
C ARG A 48 -9.02 11.12 3.51
N ASP A 49 -7.79 11.55 3.26
CA ASP A 49 -7.40 12.96 3.33
C ASP A 49 -8.14 13.78 2.27
N GLU A 50 -8.28 13.26 1.04
CA GLU A 50 -9.08 13.89 -0.01
C GLU A 50 -10.57 13.95 0.37
N VAL A 51 -11.12 12.90 1.00
CA VAL A 51 -12.50 12.93 1.54
C VAL A 51 -12.66 14.02 2.58
N GLN A 52 -11.69 14.18 3.48
CA GLN A 52 -11.72 15.20 4.54
C GLN A 52 -11.64 16.63 4.02
N SER A 53 -11.12 16.84 2.80
CA SER A 53 -11.12 18.16 2.16
C SER A 53 -12.53 18.70 1.90
N GLY A 54 -13.54 17.84 1.84
CA GLY A 54 -14.94 18.21 1.54
C GLY A 54 -15.17 18.57 0.07
N SER A 55 -14.18 18.37 -0.81
CA SER A 55 -14.29 18.60 -2.25
C SER A 55 -15.36 17.71 -2.89
N ASP A 56 -15.91 18.10 -4.04
CA ASP A 56 -16.87 17.24 -4.75
C ASP A 56 -16.24 15.90 -5.16
N LYS A 57 -14.97 15.91 -5.53
CA LYS A 57 -14.15 14.70 -5.74
C LYS A 57 -14.05 13.85 -4.47
N GLY A 58 -13.84 14.49 -3.31
CA GLY A 58 -13.81 13.82 -2.01
C GLY A 58 -15.14 13.13 -1.68
N LYS A 59 -16.29 13.72 -2.03
CA LYS A 59 -17.60 13.09 -1.85
C LYS A 59 -17.75 11.83 -2.71
N GLU A 60 -17.38 11.90 -3.98
CA GLU A 60 -17.40 10.74 -4.89
C GLU A 60 -16.48 9.61 -4.41
N ILE A 61 -15.27 9.95 -3.95
CA ILE A 61 -14.33 8.99 -3.35
C ILE A 61 -14.95 8.32 -2.12
N ASN A 62 -15.57 9.09 -1.24
CA ASN A 62 -16.20 8.56 -0.03
C ASN A 62 -17.29 7.53 -0.36
N GLU A 63 -18.15 7.82 -1.34
CA GLU A 63 -19.20 6.90 -1.77
C GLU A 63 -18.63 5.56 -2.26
N MET A 64 -17.55 5.59 -3.04
CA MET A 64 -16.89 4.37 -3.51
C MET A 64 -16.27 3.58 -2.36
N MET A 65 -15.58 4.28 -1.45
CA MET A 65 -14.91 3.66 -0.30
C MET A 65 -15.89 2.97 0.65
N VAL A 66 -17.00 3.63 1.00
CA VAL A 66 -18.04 3.06 1.88
C VAL A 66 -18.67 1.81 1.24
N LYS A 67 -18.82 1.79 -0.09
CA LYS A 67 -19.32 0.62 -0.85
C LYS A 67 -18.27 -0.48 -1.03
N GLY A 68 -17.02 -0.28 -0.57
CA GLY A 68 -15.93 -1.23 -0.75
C GLY A 68 -15.40 -1.33 -2.19
N MET A 69 -15.68 -0.34 -3.03
CA MET A 69 -15.25 -0.31 -4.43
C MET A 69 -13.86 0.33 -4.59
N LEU A 70 -13.20 0.04 -5.71
CA LEU A 70 -11.95 0.72 -6.07
C LEU A 70 -12.25 2.12 -6.61
N VAL A 71 -11.42 3.08 -6.19
CA VAL A 71 -11.39 4.44 -6.74
C VAL A 71 -10.67 4.41 -8.10
N PRO A 72 -11.06 5.24 -9.09
CA PRO A 72 -10.42 5.25 -10.41
C PRO A 72 -8.89 5.37 -10.34
N ARG A 73 -8.18 4.58 -11.15
CA ARG A 73 -6.72 4.45 -11.01
C ARG A 73 -5.97 5.76 -11.14
N GLN A 74 -6.37 6.64 -12.07
CA GLN A 74 -5.68 7.90 -12.32
C GLN A 74 -5.73 8.81 -11.09
N VAL A 75 -6.86 8.79 -10.36
CA VAL A 75 -7.01 9.55 -9.11
C VAL A 75 -5.99 9.08 -8.08
N VAL A 76 -5.86 7.77 -7.89
CA VAL A 76 -4.92 7.20 -6.90
C VAL A 76 -3.47 7.42 -7.33
N LEU A 77 -3.16 7.25 -8.62
CA LEU A 77 -1.83 7.49 -9.19
C LEU A 77 -1.39 8.94 -9.02
N ASP A 78 -2.28 9.90 -9.28
CA ASP A 78 -1.99 11.33 -9.13
C ASP A 78 -1.72 11.71 -7.66
N LEU A 79 -2.54 11.19 -6.73
CA LEU A 79 -2.35 11.41 -5.29
C LEU A 79 -1.01 10.85 -4.81
N LEU A 80 -0.66 9.63 -5.23
CA LEU A 80 0.63 9.00 -4.92
C LEU A 80 1.79 9.80 -5.50
N LYS A 81 1.71 10.20 -6.77
CA LYS A 81 2.74 11.01 -7.44
C LYS A 81 2.99 12.31 -6.69
N GLN A 82 1.94 13.05 -6.36
CA GLN A 82 2.06 14.30 -5.60
C GLN A 82 2.70 14.08 -4.22
N ALA A 83 2.26 13.05 -3.50
CA ALA A 83 2.80 12.72 -2.18
C ALA A 83 4.27 12.28 -2.23
N MET A 84 4.69 11.54 -3.27
CA MET A 84 6.09 11.17 -3.47
C MET A 84 6.96 12.38 -3.75
N LEU A 85 6.57 13.22 -4.72
CA LEU A 85 7.33 14.41 -5.11
C LEU A 85 7.48 15.41 -3.96
N LYS A 86 6.42 15.60 -3.16
CA LYS A 86 6.46 16.46 -1.96
C LYS A 86 7.56 16.05 -0.97
N ASN A 87 7.85 14.76 -0.86
CA ASN A 87 8.82 14.22 0.09
C ASN A 87 10.19 13.88 -0.53
N LEU A 88 10.39 14.13 -1.83
CA LEU A 88 11.56 13.66 -2.58
C LEU A 88 12.89 14.14 -1.99
N ALA A 89 12.96 15.39 -1.53
CA ALA A 89 14.19 15.99 -1.04
C ALA A 89 14.78 15.30 0.21
N THR A 90 13.95 14.60 1.00
CA THR A 90 14.35 13.96 2.26
C THR A 90 14.10 12.45 2.28
N ALA A 91 13.53 11.90 1.20
CA ALA A 91 13.17 10.49 1.13
C ALA A 91 14.41 9.58 1.13
N LYS A 92 14.41 8.58 2.01
CA LYS A 92 15.40 7.49 2.04
C LYS A 92 14.89 6.21 1.38
N GLY A 93 13.59 6.16 1.09
CA GLY A 93 12.83 5.04 0.55
C GLY A 93 11.34 5.36 0.62
N TYR A 94 10.53 4.66 -0.16
CA TYR A 94 9.08 4.76 -0.11
C TYR A 94 8.46 3.40 0.22
N LEU A 95 7.52 3.38 1.17
CA LEU A 95 6.59 2.27 1.41
C LEU A 95 5.25 2.67 0.83
N ILE A 96 4.86 2.04 -0.28
CA ILE A 96 3.58 2.26 -0.95
C ILE A 96 2.60 1.20 -0.44
N ASP A 97 1.76 1.56 0.53
CA ASP A 97 0.85 0.63 1.22
C ASP A 97 -0.53 0.61 0.56
N GLY A 98 -0.98 -0.60 0.22
CA GLY A 98 -2.30 -0.82 -0.38
C GLY A 98 -2.40 -0.34 -1.83
N TYR A 99 -1.27 -0.25 -2.55
CA TYR A 99 -1.17 -0.01 -3.98
C TYR A 99 0.04 -0.78 -4.55
N PRO A 100 -0.04 -1.33 -5.77
CA PRO A 100 -1.22 -1.36 -6.65
C PRO A 100 -2.27 -2.38 -6.21
N ARG A 101 -3.53 -2.13 -6.57
CA ARG A 101 -4.68 -3.03 -6.31
C ARG A 101 -5.19 -3.74 -7.55
N GLU A 102 -4.64 -3.41 -8.71
CA GLU A 102 -4.90 -4.00 -10.01
C GLU A 102 -3.57 -4.06 -10.78
N VAL A 103 -3.45 -4.94 -11.78
CA VAL A 103 -2.19 -5.11 -12.53
C VAL A 103 -1.80 -3.82 -13.24
N GLU A 104 -2.76 -3.19 -13.91
CA GLU A 104 -2.57 -1.97 -14.69
C GLU A 104 -2.16 -0.78 -13.80
N GLN A 105 -2.60 -0.74 -12.54
CA GLN A 105 -2.13 0.27 -11.58
C GLN A 105 -0.62 0.16 -11.36
N GLY A 106 -0.08 -1.07 -11.28
CA GLY A 106 1.36 -1.27 -11.17
C GLY A 106 2.09 -0.84 -12.43
N GLU A 107 1.55 -1.17 -13.60
CA GLU A 107 2.13 -0.82 -14.90
C GLU A 107 2.17 0.71 -15.10
N ASP A 108 1.07 1.40 -14.80
CA ASP A 108 0.99 2.86 -14.86
C ASP A 108 1.97 3.51 -13.88
N PHE A 109 2.13 2.96 -12.68
CA PHE A 109 3.10 3.46 -11.70
C PHE A 109 4.54 3.32 -12.20
N GLU A 110 4.94 2.15 -12.70
CA GLU A 110 6.30 1.97 -13.20
C GLU A 110 6.59 2.84 -14.43
N LYS A 111 5.58 3.02 -15.29
CA LYS A 111 5.66 3.85 -16.50
C LYS A 111 5.73 5.35 -16.21
N ASP A 112 4.89 5.85 -15.30
CA ASP A 112 4.68 7.30 -15.12
C ASP A 112 5.41 7.86 -13.89
N ILE A 113 5.72 7.02 -12.91
CA ILE A 113 6.44 7.41 -11.68
C ILE A 113 7.85 6.82 -11.69
N ALA A 114 8.01 5.55 -11.32
CA ALA A 114 9.30 4.87 -11.26
C ALA A 114 9.14 3.35 -11.06
N PRO A 115 10.14 2.53 -11.45
CA PRO A 115 10.10 1.08 -11.23
C PRO A 115 10.00 0.70 -9.75
N CYS A 116 9.24 -0.35 -9.44
CA CYS A 116 9.20 -0.94 -8.10
C CYS A 116 10.50 -1.71 -7.83
N SER A 117 11.03 -1.61 -6.60
CA SER A 117 12.23 -2.34 -6.17
C SER A 117 11.89 -3.68 -5.52
N LEU A 118 10.79 -3.75 -4.76
CA LEU A 118 10.38 -4.92 -3.97
C LEU A 118 8.88 -4.88 -3.71
N VAL A 119 8.24 -6.04 -3.74
CA VAL A 119 6.86 -6.23 -3.30
C VAL A 119 6.87 -7.09 -2.05
N LEU A 120 6.46 -6.53 -0.92
CA LEU A 120 6.18 -7.28 0.31
C LEU A 120 4.71 -7.70 0.27
N TYR A 121 4.45 -8.99 0.05
CA TYR A 121 3.10 -9.53 0.02
C TYR A 121 2.76 -10.23 1.34
N PHE A 122 1.75 -9.71 2.03
CA PHE A 122 1.25 -10.22 3.29
C PHE A 122 0.15 -11.23 3.00
N ASP A 123 0.55 -12.50 2.96
CA ASP A 123 -0.36 -13.63 2.82
C ASP A 123 -1.01 -13.92 4.17
N CYS A 124 -2.32 -13.74 4.26
CA CYS A 124 -3.09 -13.80 5.49
C CYS A 124 -4.42 -14.48 5.21
N LYS A 125 -4.87 -15.34 6.13
CA LYS A 125 -6.15 -16.01 5.98
C LYS A 125 -7.32 -15.05 6.12
N ASP A 126 -8.39 -15.30 5.38
CA ASP A 126 -9.63 -14.53 5.42
C ASP A 126 -10.24 -14.47 6.83
N GLU A 127 -10.17 -15.57 7.58
CA GLU A 127 -10.67 -15.62 8.96
C GLU A 127 -9.87 -14.67 9.85
N THR A 128 -8.54 -14.66 9.71
CA THR A 128 -7.64 -13.79 10.47
C THR A 128 -7.84 -12.32 10.08
N MET A 129 -7.96 -12.03 8.78
CA MET A 129 -8.26 -10.69 8.28
C MET A 129 -9.60 -10.17 8.81
N THR A 130 -10.65 -11.00 8.72
CA THR A 130 -12.00 -10.66 9.22
C THR A 130 -11.99 -10.39 10.71
N GLN A 131 -11.39 -11.28 11.52
CA GLN A 131 -11.29 -11.09 12.97
C GLN A 131 -10.58 -9.77 13.32
N ARG A 132 -9.46 -9.47 12.67
CA ARG A 132 -8.71 -8.23 12.89
C ARG A 132 -9.50 -6.98 12.48
N LEU A 133 -10.25 -7.05 11.38
CA LEU A 133 -11.09 -5.93 10.91
C LEU A 133 -12.26 -5.66 11.85
N LEU A 134 -12.94 -6.70 12.34
CA LEU A 134 -14.00 -6.56 13.34
C LEU A 134 -13.48 -5.95 14.65
N GLY A 135 -12.29 -6.37 15.10
CA GLY A 135 -11.63 -5.76 16.26
C GLY A 135 -11.28 -4.28 16.05
N ARG A 136 -10.87 -3.90 14.82
CA ARG A 136 -10.55 -2.51 14.46
C ARG A 136 -11.80 -1.63 14.29
N ALA A 137 -12.90 -2.18 13.82
CA ALA A 137 -14.17 -1.46 13.68
C ALA A 137 -14.62 -0.83 15.00
N ALA A 138 -14.32 -1.49 16.12
CA ALA A 138 -14.64 -1.01 17.46
C ALA A 138 -13.87 0.25 17.90
N SER A 139 -12.75 0.60 17.24
CA SER A 139 -11.84 1.65 17.71
C SER A 139 -11.39 2.66 16.66
N SER A 140 -11.53 2.37 15.36
CA SER A 140 -10.87 3.18 14.32
C SER A 140 -11.63 4.40 13.82
N GLY A 141 -12.94 4.49 14.06
CA GLY A 141 -13.78 5.57 13.52
C GLY A 141 -13.93 5.57 11.99
N ARG A 142 -13.48 4.51 11.31
CA ARG A 142 -13.54 4.39 9.84
C ARG A 142 -14.93 3.96 9.38
N ALA A 143 -15.55 4.77 8.52
CA ALA A 143 -16.89 4.48 7.98
C ALA A 143 -16.92 3.21 7.09
N ASP A 144 -15.79 2.83 6.51
CA ASP A 144 -15.62 1.65 5.64
C ASP A 144 -15.24 0.35 6.39
N ASP A 145 -15.31 0.35 7.72
CA ASP A 145 -15.05 -0.80 8.59
C ASP A 145 -16.35 -1.41 9.18
N ASN A 146 -17.41 -1.52 8.38
CA ASN A 146 -18.61 -2.29 8.74
C ASN A 146 -18.58 -3.70 8.12
N GLU A 147 -19.36 -4.64 8.66
CA GLU A 147 -19.31 -6.06 8.26
C GLU A 147 -19.56 -6.28 6.77
N GLU A 148 -20.52 -5.57 6.18
CA GLU A 148 -20.83 -5.69 4.74
C GLU A 148 -19.66 -5.22 3.88
N THR A 149 -19.08 -4.06 4.23
CA THR A 149 -17.91 -3.50 3.52
C THR A 149 -16.67 -4.37 3.70
N ILE A 150 -16.47 -5.01 4.87
CA ILE A 150 -15.38 -5.96 5.10
C ILE A 150 -15.44 -7.12 4.10
N LYS A 151 -16.61 -7.76 3.95
CA LYS A 151 -16.80 -8.87 3.00
C LYS A 151 -16.52 -8.43 1.57
N LYS A 152 -17.03 -7.27 1.16
CA LYS A 152 -16.77 -6.71 -0.19
C LYS A 152 -15.29 -6.45 -0.43
N ARG A 153 -14.58 -5.89 0.55
CA ARG A 153 -13.15 -5.60 0.44
C ARG A 153 -12.29 -6.85 0.32
N LEU A 154 -12.67 -7.95 0.97
CA LEU A 154 -12.02 -9.25 0.79
C LEU A 154 -12.24 -9.76 -0.64
N VAL A 155 -13.49 -9.78 -1.11
CA VAL A 155 -13.81 -10.18 -2.49
C VAL A 155 -13.04 -9.34 -3.53
N THR A 156 -13.02 -8.02 -3.37
CA THR A 156 -12.25 -7.13 -4.25
C THR A 156 -10.75 -7.43 -4.19
N PHE A 157 -10.20 -7.73 -3.01
CA PHE A 157 -8.78 -8.07 -2.87
C PHE A 157 -8.42 -9.33 -3.67
N HIS A 158 -9.15 -10.45 -3.50
CA HIS A 158 -8.86 -11.68 -4.24
C HIS A 158 -9.07 -11.51 -5.76
N ASN A 159 -10.14 -10.84 -6.16
CA ASN A 159 -10.46 -10.70 -7.58
C ASN A 159 -9.53 -9.73 -8.33
N CYS A 160 -9.07 -8.67 -7.67
CA CYS A 160 -8.36 -7.57 -8.34
C CYS A 160 -6.89 -7.47 -7.94
N SER A 161 -6.57 -7.65 -6.65
CA SER A 161 -5.24 -7.35 -6.11
C SER A 161 -4.30 -8.55 -6.12
N GLU A 162 -4.78 -9.77 -5.87
CA GLU A 162 -3.95 -10.97 -5.96
C GLU A 162 -3.30 -11.20 -7.34
N PRO A 163 -3.96 -10.93 -8.48
CA PRO A 163 -3.33 -11.03 -9.81
C PRO A 163 -2.04 -10.20 -9.97
N VAL A 164 -1.87 -9.12 -9.20
CA VAL A 164 -0.63 -8.33 -9.17
C VAL A 164 0.56 -9.20 -8.77
N ILE A 165 0.37 -10.14 -7.84
CA ILE A 165 1.44 -10.98 -7.31
C ILE A 165 2.03 -11.86 -8.41
N ALA A 166 1.19 -12.43 -9.26
CA ALA A 166 1.62 -13.21 -10.41
C ALA A 166 2.43 -12.37 -11.41
N LYS A 167 2.00 -11.14 -11.70
CA LYS A 167 2.70 -10.22 -12.63
C LYS A 167 4.10 -9.86 -12.13
N TYR A 168 4.26 -9.62 -10.83
CA TYR A 168 5.50 -9.11 -10.23
C TYR A 168 6.32 -10.18 -9.50
N THR A 169 6.09 -11.47 -9.78
CA THR A 169 6.66 -12.60 -9.01
C THR A 169 8.17 -12.52 -8.76
N GLN A 170 8.96 -11.93 -9.66
CA GLN A 170 10.42 -11.78 -9.51
C GLN A 170 10.84 -10.77 -8.42
N LYS A 171 9.94 -9.85 -8.07
CA LYS A 171 10.14 -8.82 -7.05
C LYS A 171 9.35 -9.12 -5.77
N VAL A 172 8.53 -10.17 -5.75
CA VAL A 172 7.66 -10.49 -4.62
C VAL A 172 8.40 -11.32 -3.58
N VAL A 173 8.26 -10.91 -2.32
CA VAL A 173 8.51 -11.76 -1.16
C VAL A 173 7.17 -11.99 -0.44
N ILE A 174 6.81 -13.26 -0.29
CA ILE A 174 5.61 -13.69 0.42
C ILE A 174 5.93 -13.78 1.92
N ILE A 175 5.11 -13.13 2.74
CA ILE A 175 5.23 -13.07 4.20
C ILE A 175 3.96 -13.66 4.80
N CYS A 176 4.11 -14.71 5.60
CA CYS A 176 3.00 -15.32 6.33
C CYS A 176 2.54 -14.40 7.48
N ALA A 177 1.44 -13.69 7.24
CA ALA A 177 0.91 -12.65 8.11
C ALA A 177 -0.08 -13.16 9.18
N ASP A 178 -0.20 -14.48 9.33
CA ASP A 178 -0.91 -15.15 10.41
C ASP A 178 -0.02 -15.39 11.66
N THR A 179 1.26 -15.00 11.59
CA THR A 179 2.23 -15.13 12.69
C THR A 179 2.27 -13.89 13.57
N ASP A 180 3.09 -13.91 14.63
CA ASP A 180 3.24 -12.75 15.51
C ASP A 180 3.91 -11.55 14.80
N PRO A 181 3.64 -10.31 15.23
CA PRO A 181 4.16 -9.12 14.56
C PRO A 181 5.68 -9.05 14.47
N ASP A 182 6.44 -9.65 15.40
CA ASP A 182 7.91 -9.59 15.40
C ASP A 182 8.50 -10.56 14.38
N THR A 183 7.94 -11.76 14.26
CA THR A 183 8.28 -12.70 13.19
C THR A 183 8.03 -12.08 11.82
N ILE A 184 6.86 -11.46 11.62
CA ILE A 184 6.51 -10.76 10.37
C ILE A 184 7.52 -9.64 10.10
N PHE A 185 7.85 -8.83 11.10
CA PHE A 185 8.82 -7.74 10.97
C PHE A 185 10.22 -8.24 10.61
N GLY A 186 10.66 -9.35 11.19
CA GLY A 186 11.93 -10.01 10.84
C GLY A 186 12.01 -10.37 9.36
N GLN A 187 10.93 -10.93 8.80
CA GLN A 187 10.86 -11.26 7.37
C GLN A 187 10.85 -10.00 6.47
N CYS A 188 10.08 -8.97 6.85
CA CYS A 188 10.07 -7.68 6.16
C CYS A 188 11.48 -7.08 6.10
N THR A 189 12.14 -6.99 7.24
CA THR A 189 13.47 -6.36 7.36
C THR A 189 14.53 -7.12 6.59
N ALA A 190 14.57 -8.46 6.68
CA ALA A 190 15.50 -9.27 5.90
C ALA A 190 15.36 -9.06 4.39
N SER A 191 14.16 -8.75 3.92
CA SER A 191 13.87 -8.49 2.49
C SER A 191 14.26 -7.07 2.09
N VAL A 192 13.92 -6.07 2.92
CA VAL A 192 14.29 -4.67 2.68
C VAL A 192 15.82 -4.48 2.74
N ASP A 193 16.51 -5.14 3.67
CA ASP A 193 17.97 -5.07 3.80
C ASP A 193 18.67 -5.55 2.53
N LYS A 194 18.18 -6.62 1.89
CA LYS A 194 18.72 -7.10 0.59
C LYS A 194 18.61 -6.04 -0.50
N VAL A 195 17.45 -5.38 -0.63
CA VAL A 195 17.26 -4.31 -1.62
C VAL A 195 18.21 -3.15 -1.36
N LEU A 196 18.34 -2.73 -0.09
CA LEU A 196 19.24 -1.64 0.30
C LEU A 196 20.71 -1.95 0.02
N THR A 197 21.12 -3.23 0.01
CA THR A 197 22.48 -3.59 -0.42
C THR A 197 22.68 -3.57 -1.93
N THR A 198 21.63 -3.80 -2.73
CA THR A 198 21.70 -3.78 -4.21
C THR A 198 21.58 -2.36 -4.78
N CYS A 199 20.98 -1.42 -4.05
CA CYS A 199 20.83 -0.02 -4.47
C CYS A 199 22.04 0.88 -4.17
N LYS A 200 23.04 0.39 -3.43
CA LYS A 200 24.32 1.07 -3.19
C LYS A 200 25.32 0.78 -4.30
#